data_AF-A0A919BZS4-F1
#
_entry.id   AF-A0A919BZS4-F1
#
_cell.length_a   1.000
_cell.length_b   1.000
_cell.length_c   1.000
_cell.angle_alpha   90.00
_cell.angle_beta   90.00
_cell.angle_gamma   90.00
#
_symmetry.space_group_name_H-M   'P 1'
#
loop_
_entity.id
_entity.type
_entity.pdbx_description
1 polymer ?
#
loop_
_entity_poly.entity_id
_entity_poly.type
_entity_poly.pdbx_seq_one_letter_code
_entity_poly.pdbx_strand_id
1 'polypeptide(L)'
;MHCVAERIVLVQSSDPVTYPNGDVCQYMDVTIRCRAVGGQARVNDDESLDVGWFPVDALPQLHEFALFRIKQAMSEAPTWFDPMTAS
;
A
#
# COMPACT_ATOMS: atom_id res chain seq x y z
N MET A 1 -9.11 12.99 -8.10
CA MET A 1 -9.49 12.69 -6.71
C MET A 1 -8.63 13.54 -5.78
N HIS A 2 -9.21 14.08 -4.72
CA HIS A 2 -8.51 14.81 -3.67
C HIS A 2 -8.66 14.01 -2.37
N CYS A 3 -7.59 13.93 -1.60
CA CYS A 3 -7.60 13.28 -0.29
C CYS A 3 -6.76 14.08 0.71
N VAL A 4 -7.00 13.82 1.99
CA VAL A 4 -6.18 14.32 3.10
C VAL A 4 -5.49 13.12 3.71
N ALA A 5 -4.16 13.20 3.81
CA ALA A 5 -3.37 12.21 4.53
C ALA A 5 -3.67 12.31 6.04
N GLU A 6 -3.96 11.17 6.67
CA GLU A 6 -4.33 11.11 8.09
C GLU A 6 -3.21 10.47 8.92
N ARG A 7 -2.65 9.34 8.46
CA ARG A 7 -1.66 8.58 9.24
C ARG A 7 -0.81 7.64 8.38
N ILE A 8 0.46 7.46 8.72
CA ILE A 8 1.28 6.34 8.23
C ILE A 8 0.88 5.09 9.02
N VAL A 9 0.41 4.05 8.32
CA VAL A 9 -0.12 2.85 8.98
C VAL A 9 0.82 1.65 8.89
N LEU A 10 1.72 1.66 7.92
CA LEU A 10 2.69 0.59 7.68
C LEU A 10 3.96 1.15 7.05
N VAL A 11 5.11 0.71 7.55
CA VAL A 11 6.43 0.90 6.93
C VAL A 11 7.16 -0.43 6.90
N GLN A 12 7.64 -0.85 5.72
CA GLN A 12 8.37 -2.10 5.56
C GLN A 12 9.39 -2.02 4.42
N SER A 13 10.33 -2.95 4.42
CA SER A 13 11.23 -3.19 3.29
C SER A 13 10.85 -4.48 2.57
N SER A 14 11.04 -4.52 1.25
CA SER A 14 11.02 -5.78 0.51
C SER A 14 12.25 -6.63 0.84
N ASP A 15 12.22 -7.90 0.46
CA ASP A 15 13.45 -8.67 0.31
C ASP A 15 14.34 -8.04 -0.78
N PRO A 16 15.67 -8.17 -0.68
CA PRO A 16 16.58 -7.74 -1.73
C PRO A 16 16.31 -8.49 -3.04
N VAL A 17 16.29 -7.77 -4.16
CA VAL A 17 16.16 -8.30 -5.51
C VAL A 17 17.47 -8.04 -6.25
N THR A 18 18.02 -9.08 -6.89
CA THR A 18 19.18 -8.94 -7.78
C THR A 18 18.71 -8.97 -9.23
N TYR A 19 19.01 -7.90 -9.98
CA TYR A 19 18.66 -7.78 -11.39
C TYR A 19 19.72 -8.43 -12.31
N PRO A 20 19.38 -8.76 -13.57
CA PRO A 20 20.32 -9.39 -14.50
C PRO A 20 21.62 -8.60 -14.78
N ASN A 21 21.61 -7.28 -14.54
CA ASN A 21 22.78 -6.42 -14.68
C ASN A 21 23.70 -6.41 -13.44
N GLY A 22 23.35 -7.16 -12.39
CA GLY A 22 24.12 -7.26 -11.15
C GLY A 22 23.71 -6.26 -10.07
N ASP A 23 22.74 -5.37 -10.32
CA ASP A 23 22.25 -4.44 -9.31
C ASP A 23 21.47 -5.18 -8.23
N VAL A 24 21.78 -4.87 -6.98
CA VAL A 24 21.04 -5.35 -5.81
C VAL A 24 20.19 -4.19 -5.29
N CYS A 25 18.87 -4.32 -5.41
CA CYS A 25 17.92 -3.32 -4.98
C CYS A 25 17.09 -3.84 -3.81
N GLN A 26 16.72 -2.94 -2.92
CA GLN A 26 15.74 -3.19 -1.87
C GLN A 26 14.72 -2.06 -1.89
N TYR A 27 13.43 -2.40 -1.91
CA TYR A 27 12.36 -1.42 -1.97
C TYR A 27 11.84 -1.12 -0.57
N MET A 28 11.46 0.13 -0.34
CA MET A 28 10.82 0.55 0.90
C MET A 28 9.40 0.99 0.62
N ASP A 29 8.46 0.38 1.35
CA ASP A 29 7.04 0.64 1.23
C ASP A 29 6.55 1.46 2.43
N VAL A 30 5.86 2.56 2.14
CA VAL A 30 5.18 3.39 3.14
C VAL A 30 3.70 3.48 2.77
N THR A 31 2.82 2.97 3.63
CA THR A 31 1.36 3.05 3.42
C THR A 31 0.76 4.17 4.25
N ILE A 32 0.05 5.08 3.60
CA ILE A 32 -0.64 6.22 4.22
C ILE A 32 -2.14 5.99 4.14
N ARG A 33 -2.82 6.04 5.29
CA ARG A 33 -4.28 6.14 5.34
C ARG A 33 -4.67 7.55 4.97
N CYS A 34 -5.51 7.66 3.95
CA CYS A 34 -6.04 8.92 3.47
C CYS A 34 -7.57 8.89 3.51
N ARG A 35 -8.17 10.05 3.76
CA ARG A 35 -9.60 10.24 3.60
C ARG A 35 -9.87 10.99 2.30
N ALA A 36 -10.70 10.41 1.44
CA ALA A 36 -11.17 11.07 0.23
C ALA A 36 -12.04 12.28 0.62
N VAL A 37 -11.75 13.44 0.01
CA VAL A 37 -12.48 14.70 0.27
C VAL A 37 -13.11 15.29 -1.00
N GLY A 38 -12.94 14.65 -2.15
CA GLY A 38 -13.63 15.04 -3.38
C GLY A 38 -13.00 14.50 -4.66
N GLY A 39 -13.61 14.85 -5.78
CA GLY A 39 -13.25 14.37 -7.11
C GLY A 39 -13.68 12.92 -7.37
N GLN A 40 -13.42 12.45 -8.58
CA GLN A 40 -13.76 11.11 -9.04
C GLN A 40 -12.50 10.24 -9.15
N ALA A 41 -12.66 8.93 -8.96
CA ALA A 41 -11.63 7.96 -9.30
C ALA A 41 -11.48 7.91 -10.82
N ARG A 42 -10.24 7.92 -11.30
CA ARG A 42 -9.86 7.76 -12.71
C ARG A 42 -8.50 7.10 -12.78
N VAL A 43 -8.26 6.36 -13.85
CA VAL A 43 -6.90 5.93 -14.21
C VAL A 43 -6.05 7.19 -14.40
N ASN A 44 -4.87 7.23 -13.76
CA ASN A 44 -4.04 8.44 -13.72
C ASN A 44 -2.92 8.43 -14.74
N ASP A 45 -2.40 7.26 -15.09
CA ASP A 45 -1.27 7.03 -15.98
C ASP A 45 -1.42 5.66 -16.68
N ASP A 46 -0.39 5.27 -17.42
CA ASP A 46 -0.36 4.04 -18.21
C ASP A 46 -0.04 2.78 -17.37
N GLU A 47 0.15 2.92 -16.05
CA GLU A 47 0.49 1.79 -15.17
C GLU A 47 -0.75 1.05 -14.66
N SER A 48 -1.95 1.59 -14.90
CA SER A 48 -3.24 1.00 -14.48
C SER A 48 -4.24 0.93 -15.63
N LEU A 49 -5.00 -0.17 -15.73
CA LEU A 49 -6.04 -0.32 -16.76
C LEU A 49 -7.44 0.08 -16.28
N ASP A 50 -7.71 -0.03 -14.98
CA ASP A 50 -9.02 0.28 -14.39
C ASP A 50 -8.85 0.78 -12.95
N VAL A 51 -9.86 1.49 -12.44
CA VAL A 51 -9.93 1.95 -11.05
C VAL A 51 -11.36 1.94 -10.52
N GLY A 52 -11.51 1.55 -9.26
CA GLY A 52 -12.81 1.48 -8.61
C GLY A 52 -12.76 1.75 -7.10
N TRP A 53 -13.93 2.05 -6.55
CA TRP A 53 -14.16 2.08 -5.11
C TRP A 53 -14.92 0.82 -4.70
N PHE A 54 -14.43 0.15 -3.66
CA PHE A 54 -15.02 -1.09 -3.17
C PHE A 54 -15.34 -0.96 -1.68
N PRO A 55 -16.52 -1.40 -1.23
CA PRO A 55 -16.78 -1.63 0.18
C PRO A 55 -15.75 -2.62 0.77
N VAL A 56 -15.37 -2.42 2.03
CA VAL A 56 -14.35 -3.26 2.71
C VAL A 56 -14.80 -4.72 2.83
N ASP A 57 -16.10 -4.97 2.88
CA ASP A 57 -16.73 -6.30 2.92
C ASP A 57 -17.04 -6.86 1.52
N ALA A 58 -16.70 -6.13 0.45
CA ALA A 58 -16.92 -6.53 -0.94
C ALA A 58 -15.69 -6.25 -1.82
N LEU A 59 -14.50 -6.48 -1.26
CA LEU A 59 -13.23 -6.35 -1.99
C LEU A 59 -13.12 -7.41 -3.09
N PRO A 60 -12.48 -7.10 -4.24
CA PRO A 60 -12.11 -8.10 -5.23
C PRO A 60 -11.07 -9.08 -4.64
N GLN A 61 -10.72 -10.12 -5.40
CA GLN A 61 -9.60 -10.99 -5.02
C GLN A 61 -8.31 -10.16 -4.97
N LEU A 62 -7.67 -10.13 -3.81
CA LEU A 62 -6.45 -9.39 -3.56
C LEU A 62 -5.37 -10.32 -3.01
N HIS A 63 -4.11 -9.98 -3.30
CA HIS A 63 -2.97 -10.62 -2.64
C HIS A 63 -2.95 -10.29 -1.14
N GLU A 64 -2.36 -11.17 -0.34
CA GLU A 64 -2.32 -11.04 1.13
C GLU A 64 -1.66 -9.73 1.58
N PHE A 65 -0.63 -9.27 0.88
CA PHE A 65 0.05 -8.01 1.21
C PHE A 65 -0.88 -6.79 1.13
N ALA A 66 -1.82 -6.80 0.17
CA ALA A 66 -2.78 -5.72 -0.02
C ALA A 66 -3.85 -5.76 1.08
N LEU A 67 -4.35 -6.97 1.40
CA LEU A 67 -5.27 -7.19 2.52
C LEU A 67 -4.66 -6.76 3.86
N PHE A 68 -3.36 -7.03 4.07
CA PHE A 68 -2.65 -6.60 5.27
C PHE A 68 -2.63 -5.07 5.41
N ARG A 69 -2.34 -4.34 4.33
CA ARG A 69 -2.38 -2.86 4.32
C ARG A 69 -3.77 -2.32 4.64
N ILE A 70 -4.82 -2.92 4.08
CA ILE A 70 -6.22 -2.56 4.39
C ILE A 70 -6.50 -2.80 5.87
N LYS A 71 -6.09 -3.95 6.42
CA LYS A 71 -6.24 -4.26 7.85
C LYS A 71 -5.53 -3.24 8.73
N GLN A 72 -4.30 -2.83 8.40
CA GLN A 72 -3.59 -1.78 9.15
C GLN A 72 -4.30 -0.43 9.06
N ALA A 73 -4.84 -0.06 7.89
CA ALA A 73 -5.60 1.16 7.72
C ALA A 73 -6.89 1.19 8.57
N MET A 74 -7.54 0.04 8.75
CA MET A 74 -8.75 -0.11 9.57
C MET A 74 -8.48 -0.17 11.08
N SER A 75 -7.23 -0.44 11.47
CA SER A 75 -6.81 -0.48 12.88
C SER A 75 -6.51 0.92 13.41
N GLU A 76 -6.82 1.19 14.67
CA GLU A 76 -6.39 2.40 15.39
C GLU A 76 -5.08 2.19 16.17
N ALA A 77 -4.39 1.09 15.92
CA ALA A 77 -3.05 0.85 16.47
C ALA A 77 -2.02 1.87 15.94
N PRO A 78 -0.89 2.06 16.65
CA PRO A 78 0.26 2.80 16.13
C PRO A 78 0.73 2.29 14.77
N THR A 79 1.56 3.09 14.08
CA THR A 79 2.22 2.67 12.83
C THR A 79 2.90 1.32 13.02
N TRP A 80 2.56 0.36 12.17
CA TRP A 80 3.24 -0.92 12.14
C TRP A 80 4.56 -0.78 11.37
N PHE A 81 5.63 -1.29 11.94
CA PHE A 81 6.94 -1.37 11.29
C PHE A 81 7.27 -2.84 11.12
N ASP A 82 7.82 -3.18 9.97
CA ASP A 82 8.34 -4.52 9.74
C ASP A 82 9.39 -4.86 10.80
N PRO A 83 9.13 -5.86 11.66
CA PRO A 83 10.10 -6.25 12.66
C PRO A 83 11.25 -6.92 11.92
N MET A 84 12.36 -6.19 11.74
CA MET A 84 13.61 -6.72 11.17
C MET A 84 13.90 -8.08 11.79
N THR A 85 13.62 -9.15 11.06
CA THR A 85 14.12 -10.47 11.39
C THR A 85 15.48 -10.52 10.74
N ALA A 86 16.52 -10.30 11.55
CA ALA A 86 17.88 -10.54 11.12
C ALA A 86 17.94 -12.00 10.62
N SER A 87 18.07 -12.16 9.29
CA SER A 87 18.36 -13.45 8.67
C SER A 87 19.81 -13.82 8.88
#